data_AF-A0A7Y2G086-F1
#
_entry.id   AF-A0A7Y2G086-F1
#
_cell.length_a   1.000
_cell.length_b   1.000
_cell.length_c   1.000
_cell.angle_alpha   90.00
_cell.angle_beta   90.00
_cell.angle_gamma   90.00
#
_symmetry.space_group_name_H-M   'P 1'
#
loop_
_entity.id
_entity.type
_entity.pdbx_description
1 polymer ?
#
loop_
_entity_poly.entity_id
_entity_poly.type
_entity_poly.pdbx_seq_one_letter_code
_entity_poly.pdbx_strand_id
1 'polypeptide(L)'
;PCVSPWGYETINRWNPGAIDPNRSFRNDGLCEEAAALMAFVRAQSVEFLAHIDLHETTDTDNSEFRPALSARDAVEHEIWHIPDGFYLVVDKEKPTPEFHAAIINSVEQETHIAPADADGKIIGAIVEQNGVISYAVKDLGLCMGMTDAKYVGTTEVYPDSPKSDAENCIAAQVASVTGALDYLIGVDGSSS
;
A
#
# COMPACT_ATOMS: atom_id res chain seq x y z
N PRO A 1 8.61 8.37 -10.36
CA PRO A 1 8.56 7.15 -9.52
C PRO A 1 8.41 7.44 -8.03
N CYS A 2 8.88 8.59 -7.53
CA CYS A 2 8.68 9.02 -6.13
C CYS A 2 7.68 10.18 -6.11
N VAL A 3 6.54 9.98 -5.44
CA VAL A 3 5.47 10.99 -5.32
C VAL A 3 5.85 12.09 -4.32
N SER A 4 6.58 11.70 -3.26
CA SER A 4 6.92 12.57 -2.12
C SER A 4 8.45 12.71 -1.95
N PRO A 5 9.16 13.41 -2.85
CA PRO A 5 10.62 13.46 -2.84
C PRO A 5 11.21 14.11 -1.58
N TRP A 6 10.54 15.12 -1.00
CA TRP A 6 10.98 15.71 0.27
C TRP A 6 10.88 14.72 1.44
N GLY A 7 9.79 13.95 1.51
CA GLY A 7 9.62 12.89 2.50
C GLY A 7 10.69 11.81 2.35
N TYR A 8 11.08 11.48 1.11
CA TYR A 8 12.17 10.55 0.85
C TYR A 8 13.53 11.07 1.33
N GLU A 9 13.89 12.32 1.03
CA GLU A 9 15.17 12.91 1.47
C GLU A 9 15.26 13.13 2.98
N THR A 10 14.12 13.38 3.64
CA THR A 10 14.06 13.67 5.09
C THR A 10 13.60 12.50 5.94
N ILE A 11 13.30 11.35 5.33
CA ILE A 11 12.77 10.15 5.99
C ILE A 11 11.50 10.50 6.79
N ASN A 12 10.48 10.99 6.09
CA ASN A 12 9.21 11.40 6.68
C ASN A 12 8.00 10.83 5.94
N ARG A 13 7.00 10.44 6.73
CA ARG A 13 5.67 10.04 6.25
C ARG A 13 4.87 11.22 5.69
N TRP A 14 5.01 12.40 6.29
CA TRP A 14 4.24 13.60 5.92
C TRP A 14 5.04 14.53 5.03
N ASN A 15 4.36 15.50 4.42
CA ASN A 15 5.00 16.61 3.74
C ASN A 15 5.36 17.77 4.71
N PRO A 16 6.02 18.86 4.25
CA PRO A 16 6.38 19.99 5.12
C PRO A 16 5.21 20.67 5.83
N GLY A 17 3.98 20.49 5.33
CA GLY A 17 2.74 20.96 5.96
C GLY A 17 2.18 20.02 7.03
N ALA A 18 2.90 18.96 7.39
CA ALA A 18 2.44 17.87 8.26
C ALA A 18 1.16 17.19 7.74
N ILE A 19 1.01 17.08 6.42
CA ILE A 19 -0.11 16.39 5.76
C ILE A 19 0.37 15.02 5.27
N ASP A 20 -0.43 13.97 5.48
CA ASP A 20 -0.19 12.62 4.95
C ASP A 20 -0.63 12.55 3.48
N PRO A 21 0.30 12.38 2.50
CA PRO A 21 -0.07 12.27 1.09
C PRO A 21 -1.01 11.09 0.84
N ASN A 22 -0.79 9.96 1.50
CA ASN A 22 -1.61 8.75 1.34
C ASN A 22 -2.91 8.79 2.17
N ARG A 23 -3.39 9.99 2.53
CA ARG A 23 -4.77 10.29 2.99
C ARG A 23 -5.41 11.44 2.21
N SER A 24 -4.74 11.87 1.14
CA SER A 24 -5.02 13.13 0.43
C SER A 24 -5.37 12.93 -1.04
N PHE A 25 -5.54 11.70 -1.51
CA PHE A 25 -5.97 11.40 -2.89
C PHE A 25 -7.48 11.57 -3.08
N ARG A 26 -7.99 12.76 -2.71
CA ARG A 26 -9.37 13.19 -2.85
C ARG A 26 -9.46 14.72 -2.89
N ASN A 27 -10.48 15.23 -3.58
CA ASN A 27 -10.93 16.63 -3.53
C ASN A 27 -9.89 17.72 -3.89
N ASP A 28 -8.87 17.43 -4.69
CA ASP A 28 -7.82 18.39 -5.12
C ASP A 28 -7.28 19.27 -3.96
N GLY A 29 -7.12 18.67 -2.78
CA GLY A 29 -6.90 19.37 -1.51
C GLY A 29 -5.49 19.97 -1.31
N LEU A 30 -5.13 20.18 -0.04
CA LEU A 30 -3.93 20.92 0.38
C LEU A 30 -2.59 20.15 0.25
N CYS A 31 -2.61 18.88 -0.14
CA CYS A 31 -1.39 18.10 -0.36
C CYS A 31 -0.95 18.26 -1.82
N GLU A 32 0.12 19.03 -2.02
CA GLU A 32 0.67 19.32 -3.36
C GLU A 32 1.10 18.04 -4.08
N GLU A 33 1.70 17.08 -3.37
CA GLU A 33 2.16 15.81 -3.92
C GLU A 33 1.01 14.99 -4.50
N ALA A 34 -0.06 14.78 -3.73
CA ALA A 34 -1.24 14.04 -4.16
C ALA A 34 -1.98 14.78 -5.30
N ALA A 35 -2.14 16.10 -5.19
CA ALA A 35 -2.82 16.90 -6.21
C ALA A 35 -2.07 16.88 -7.55
N ALA A 36 -0.75 16.99 -7.54
CA ALA A 36 0.08 16.91 -8.73
C ALA A 36 -0.03 15.55 -9.43
N LEU A 37 0.02 14.45 -8.66
CA LEU A 37 -0.13 13.10 -9.23
C LEU A 37 -1.52 12.89 -9.82
N MET A 38 -2.58 13.27 -9.10
CA MET A 38 -3.95 13.15 -9.61
C MET A 38 -4.16 13.96 -10.89
N ALA A 39 -3.64 15.19 -10.97
CA ALA A 39 -3.71 16.00 -12.17
C ALA A 39 -2.99 15.36 -13.36
N PHE A 40 -1.78 14.83 -13.13
CA PHE A 40 -1.01 14.12 -14.16
C PHE A 40 -1.72 12.87 -14.68
N VAL A 41 -2.26 12.05 -13.77
CA VAL A 41 -2.96 10.81 -14.10
C VAL A 41 -4.25 11.10 -14.88
N ARG A 42 -5.05 12.08 -14.44
CA ARG A 42 -6.26 12.50 -15.17
C ARG A 42 -5.95 13.01 -16.57
N ALA A 43 -4.83 13.73 -16.75
CA ALA A 43 -4.44 14.26 -18.05
C ALA A 43 -4.13 13.17 -19.09
N GLN A 44 -3.79 11.94 -18.68
CA GLN A 44 -3.51 10.86 -19.61
C GLN A 44 -4.74 10.43 -20.42
N SER A 45 -5.96 10.67 -19.92
CA SER A 45 -7.22 10.34 -20.60
C SER A 45 -7.31 8.87 -21.05
N VAL A 46 -6.79 7.96 -20.23
CA VAL A 46 -6.83 6.51 -20.44
C VAL A 46 -7.56 5.83 -19.28
N GLU A 47 -8.15 4.67 -19.57
CA GLU A 47 -8.65 3.78 -18.54
C GLU A 47 -7.50 2.92 -18.01
N PHE A 48 -7.24 3.00 -16.72
CA PHE A 48 -6.25 2.15 -16.06
C PHE A 48 -6.89 0.80 -15.75
N LEU A 49 -6.27 -0.30 -16.19
CA LEU A 49 -6.72 -1.64 -15.82
C LEU A 49 -6.34 -1.98 -14.37
N ALA A 50 -5.10 -1.64 -13.98
CA ALA A 50 -4.53 -1.93 -12.68
C ALA A 50 -3.77 -0.74 -12.08
N HIS A 51 -3.71 -0.68 -10.75
CA HIS A 51 -2.95 0.29 -9.96
C HIS A 51 -2.33 -0.39 -8.74
N ILE A 52 -1.02 -0.59 -8.77
CA ILE A 52 -0.23 -1.07 -7.62
C ILE A 52 0.55 0.11 -7.04
N ASP A 53 0.31 0.40 -5.76
CA ASP A 53 1.00 1.43 -4.99
C ASP A 53 2.02 0.76 -4.06
N LEU A 54 3.27 1.24 -4.05
CA LEU A 54 4.37 0.55 -3.38
C LEU A 54 4.68 1.22 -2.05
N HIS A 55 4.44 0.50 -0.95
CA HIS A 55 4.59 0.98 0.41
C HIS A 55 5.42 0.02 1.28
N GLU A 56 5.81 0.52 2.45
CA GLU A 56 6.46 -0.25 3.50
C GLU A 56 5.88 0.16 4.85
N THR A 57 5.82 -0.82 5.76
CA THR A 57 5.47 -0.63 7.16
C THR A 57 6.76 -0.80 7.96
N THR A 58 7.08 0.13 8.86
CA THR A 58 8.36 0.14 9.58
C THR A 58 8.17 0.18 11.09
N ASP A 59 9.23 -0.11 11.86
CA ASP A 59 9.27 0.14 13.30
C ASP A 59 9.07 1.64 13.62
N THR A 60 9.43 2.53 12.69
CA THR A 60 9.23 3.98 12.81
C THR A 60 7.79 4.44 12.66
N ASP A 61 6.88 3.62 12.08
CA ASP A 61 5.45 3.89 12.18
C ASP A 61 4.99 3.96 13.63
N ASN A 62 5.47 3.04 14.47
CA ASN A 62 5.11 3.00 15.89
C ASN A 62 5.97 3.91 16.77
N SER A 63 7.27 4.03 16.49
CA SER A 63 8.18 4.79 17.34
C SER A 63 8.20 6.30 17.05
N GLU A 64 7.85 6.73 15.84
CA GLU A 64 7.92 8.14 15.41
C GLU A 64 6.58 8.66 14.88
N PHE A 65 6.03 8.03 13.84
CA PHE A 65 4.93 8.64 13.07
C PHE A 65 3.56 8.58 13.78
N ARG A 66 3.19 7.47 14.43
CA ARG A 66 1.95 7.38 15.22
C ARG A 66 1.95 8.28 16.46
N PRO A 67 3.04 8.38 17.24
CA PRO A 67 3.14 9.37 18.32
C PRO A 67 2.99 10.80 17.79
N ALA A 68 3.67 11.14 16.69
CA ALA A 68 3.54 12.46 16.07
C ALA A 68 2.10 12.74 15.62
N LEU A 69 1.42 11.75 15.02
CA LEU A 69 0.01 11.86 14.59
C LEU A 69 -0.91 12.17 15.78
N SER A 70 -0.73 11.41 16.87
CA SER A 70 -1.50 11.59 18.10
C SER A 70 -1.31 12.98 18.69
N ALA A 71 -0.08 13.49 18.70
CA ALA A 71 0.24 14.83 19.18
C ALA A 71 -0.36 15.93 18.29
N ARG A 72 -0.30 15.76 16.95
CA ARG A 72 -0.85 16.71 15.98
C ARG A 72 -2.37 16.82 16.10
N ASP A 73 -3.06 15.68 16.18
CA ASP A 73 -4.52 15.62 16.14
C ASP A 73 -5.16 15.71 17.53
N ALA A 74 -4.36 15.70 18.60
CA ALA A 74 -4.79 15.69 20.00
C ALA A 74 -5.74 14.51 20.33
N VAL A 75 -5.44 13.34 19.76
CA VAL A 75 -6.20 12.09 19.92
C VAL A 75 -5.22 10.95 20.17
N GLU A 76 -5.57 10.01 21.04
CA GLU A 76 -4.80 8.77 21.19
C GLU A 76 -5.10 7.81 20.03
N HIS A 77 -4.06 7.43 19.29
CA HIS A 77 -4.15 6.35 18.31
C HIS A 77 -3.67 5.04 18.92
N GLU A 78 -4.41 3.95 18.65
CA GLU A 78 -3.98 2.61 19.03
C GLU A 78 -2.65 2.26 18.35
N ILE A 79 -1.70 1.75 19.12
CA ILE A 79 -0.43 1.22 18.62
C ILE A 79 -0.65 -0.26 18.33
N TRP A 80 -0.60 -0.64 17.06
CA TRP A 80 -0.74 -2.03 16.64
C TRP A 80 0.61 -2.74 16.68
N HIS A 81 0.57 -4.06 16.78
CA HIS A 81 1.75 -4.87 16.50
C HIS A 81 2.19 -4.66 15.03
N ILE A 82 3.47 -4.39 14.80
CA ILE A 82 4.04 -4.32 13.44
C ILE A 82 4.04 -5.75 12.86
N PRO A 83 3.38 -6.00 11.73
CA PRO A 83 3.33 -7.33 11.14
C PRO A 83 4.71 -7.78 10.64
N ASP A 84 5.18 -8.95 11.09
CA ASP A 84 6.47 -9.50 10.66
C ASP A 84 6.35 -10.16 9.27
N GLY A 85 6.42 -9.34 8.21
CA GLY A 85 6.49 -9.79 6.82
C GLY A 85 5.72 -8.91 5.85
N PHE A 86 5.70 -9.32 4.58
CA PHE A 86 4.93 -8.63 3.53
C PHE A 86 3.42 -8.82 3.72
N TYR A 87 2.64 -7.77 3.46
CA TYR A 87 1.20 -7.90 3.27
C TYR A 87 0.68 -6.97 2.17
N LEU A 88 -0.56 -7.19 1.75
CA LEU A 88 -1.24 -6.43 0.72
C LEU A 88 -2.51 -5.81 1.29
N VAL A 89 -2.68 -4.51 1.07
CA VAL A 89 -3.91 -3.78 1.36
C VAL A 89 -4.72 -3.64 0.07
N VAL A 90 -5.99 -4.05 0.11
CA VAL A 90 -6.87 -4.09 -1.08
C VAL A 90 -8.14 -3.27 -0.88
N ASP A 91 -8.82 -2.98 -1.99
CA ASP A 91 -10.07 -2.21 -1.95
C ASP A 91 -11.25 -3.13 -1.62
N LYS A 92 -11.86 -2.87 -0.47
CA LYS A 92 -13.03 -3.61 -0.01
C LYS A 92 -14.20 -3.55 -1.00
N GLU A 93 -14.30 -2.48 -1.79
CA GLU A 93 -15.38 -2.31 -2.77
C GLU A 93 -15.08 -2.94 -4.14
N LYS A 94 -13.84 -3.39 -4.37
CA LYS A 94 -13.39 -4.02 -5.62
C LYS A 94 -12.66 -5.35 -5.35
N PRO A 95 -13.35 -6.37 -4.81
CA PRO A 95 -12.69 -7.62 -4.47
C PRO A 95 -12.21 -8.36 -5.73
N THR A 96 -10.90 -8.61 -5.80
CA THR A 96 -10.24 -9.42 -6.85
C THR A 96 -9.33 -10.49 -6.24
N PRO A 97 -9.88 -11.51 -5.55
CA PRO A 97 -9.11 -12.43 -4.71
C PRO A 97 -8.06 -13.24 -5.49
N GLU A 98 -8.35 -13.66 -6.72
CA GLU A 98 -7.38 -14.40 -7.54
C GLU A 98 -6.19 -13.51 -7.96
N PHE A 99 -6.44 -12.22 -8.21
CA PHE A 99 -5.38 -11.24 -8.49
C PHE A 99 -4.52 -11.01 -7.25
N HIS A 100 -5.14 -10.86 -6.07
CA HIS A 100 -4.41 -10.72 -4.80
C HIS A 100 -3.58 -11.97 -4.50
N ALA A 101 -4.12 -13.16 -4.75
CA ALA A 101 -3.41 -14.41 -4.58
C ALA A 101 -2.21 -14.53 -5.53
N ALA A 102 -2.33 -14.08 -6.77
CA ALA A 102 -1.21 -14.07 -7.71
C ALA A 102 -0.05 -13.17 -7.23
N ILE A 103 -0.38 -12.00 -6.66
CA ILE A 103 0.61 -11.11 -6.04
C ILE A 103 1.29 -11.80 -4.85
N ILE A 104 0.52 -12.34 -3.91
CA ILE A 104 1.06 -13.01 -2.71
C ILE A 104 1.94 -14.21 -3.10
N ASN A 105 1.50 -15.06 -4.03
CA ASN A 105 2.25 -16.22 -4.51
C ASN A 105 3.56 -15.85 -5.21
N SER A 106 3.61 -14.68 -5.86
CA SER A 106 4.85 -14.18 -6.46
C SER A 106 5.80 -13.63 -5.38
N VAL A 107 5.27 -12.89 -4.41
CA VAL A 107 6.07 -12.25 -3.35
C VAL A 107 6.62 -13.26 -2.34
N GLU A 108 5.88 -14.32 -2.03
CA GLU A 108 6.32 -15.36 -1.09
C GLU A 108 7.57 -16.12 -1.55
N GLN A 109 7.97 -15.99 -2.82
CA GLN A 109 9.23 -16.52 -3.34
C GLN A 109 10.43 -15.65 -2.96
N GLU A 110 10.21 -14.36 -2.66
CA GLU A 110 11.27 -13.37 -2.39
C GLU A 110 11.37 -13.02 -0.90
N THR A 111 10.24 -13.01 -0.18
CA THR A 111 10.20 -12.69 1.26
C THR A 111 9.04 -13.40 1.97
N HIS A 112 9.05 -13.43 3.30
CA HIS A 112 7.99 -14.05 4.09
C HIS A 112 6.73 -13.15 4.14
N ILE A 113 5.57 -13.79 4.10
CA ILE A 113 4.26 -13.13 4.24
C ILE A 113 3.93 -12.93 5.71
N ALA A 114 3.41 -11.75 6.06
CA ALA A 114 3.03 -11.42 7.42
C ALA A 114 1.95 -12.38 7.96
N PRO A 115 2.15 -12.97 9.15
CA PRO A 115 1.10 -13.72 9.82
C PRO A 115 0.05 -12.78 10.41
N ALA A 116 -1.17 -13.29 10.55
CA ALA A 116 -2.18 -12.64 11.36
C ALA A 116 -1.80 -12.70 12.86
N ASP A 117 -2.25 -11.72 13.63
CA ASP A 117 -2.18 -11.73 15.09
C ASP A 117 -3.16 -12.76 15.71
N ALA A 118 -3.21 -12.80 17.05
CA ALA A 118 -4.06 -13.73 17.79
C ALA A 118 -5.57 -13.54 17.54
N ASP A 119 -5.99 -12.37 17.04
CA ASP A 119 -7.37 -12.05 16.69
C ASP A 119 -7.64 -12.25 15.19
N GLY A 120 -6.69 -12.81 14.43
CA GLY A 120 -6.81 -13.01 12.99
C GLY A 120 -6.69 -11.71 12.18
N LYS A 121 -5.96 -10.71 12.69
CA LYS A 121 -5.82 -9.39 12.08
C LYS A 121 -4.38 -9.08 11.67
N ILE A 122 -4.24 -8.16 10.72
CA ILE A 122 -3.01 -7.43 10.42
C ILE A 122 -3.35 -5.94 10.57
N ILE A 123 -2.58 -5.21 11.39
CA ILE A 123 -2.79 -3.78 11.70
C ILE A 123 -4.25 -3.41 12.05
N GLY A 124 -4.93 -4.29 12.79
CA GLY A 124 -6.33 -4.08 13.22
C GLY A 124 -7.40 -4.51 12.20
N ALA A 125 -7.02 -4.87 10.98
CA ALA A 125 -7.93 -5.36 9.93
C ALA A 125 -7.95 -6.88 9.87
N ILE A 126 -9.14 -7.48 9.72
CA ILE A 126 -9.28 -8.95 9.58
C ILE A 126 -8.66 -9.40 8.27
N VAL A 127 -7.88 -10.47 8.33
CA VAL A 127 -7.24 -11.08 7.16
C VAL A 127 -8.30 -11.79 6.30
N GLU A 128 -8.35 -11.45 5.00
CA GLU A 128 -9.29 -12.04 4.03
C GLU A 128 -8.75 -13.31 3.38
N GLN A 129 -7.43 -13.33 3.14
CA GLN A 129 -6.63 -14.46 2.67
C GLN A 129 -5.18 -14.24 3.13
N ASN A 130 -4.31 -15.24 3.03
CA ASN A 130 -2.92 -15.14 3.52
C ASN A 130 -2.25 -13.81 3.11
N GLY A 131 -1.87 -12.98 4.09
CA GLY A 131 -1.22 -11.69 3.86
C GLY A 131 -2.07 -10.59 3.22
N VAL A 132 -3.41 -10.70 3.20
CA VAL A 132 -4.28 -9.69 2.56
C VAL A 132 -5.31 -9.15 3.54
N ILE A 133 -5.41 -7.83 3.60
CA ILE A 133 -6.43 -7.08 4.34
C ILE A 133 -7.10 -6.06 3.43
N SER A 134 -8.32 -5.62 3.78
CA SER A 134 -9.06 -4.65 2.97
C SER A 134 -9.45 -3.39 3.74
N TYR A 135 -9.48 -2.27 3.01
CA TYR A 135 -9.96 -0.97 3.50
C TYR A 135 -10.92 -0.32 2.51
N ALA A 136 -11.72 0.65 3.00
CA ALA A 136 -12.50 1.55 2.16
C ALA A 136 -11.59 2.65 1.58
N VAL A 137 -10.83 2.31 0.54
CA VAL A 137 -9.65 3.09 0.11
C VAL A 137 -9.99 4.47 -0.44
N LYS A 138 -11.11 4.60 -1.17
CA LYS A 138 -11.58 5.89 -1.70
C LYS A 138 -12.00 6.83 -0.56
N ASP A 139 -12.75 6.31 0.41
CA ASP A 139 -13.19 7.08 1.58
C ASP A 139 -12.01 7.54 2.43
N LEU A 140 -10.96 6.72 2.53
CA LEU A 140 -9.73 7.06 3.25
C LEU A 140 -8.78 7.96 2.45
N GLY A 141 -9.02 8.18 1.15
CA GLY A 141 -8.17 8.99 0.28
C GLY A 141 -6.79 8.36 0.04
N LEU A 142 -6.73 7.03 -0.08
CA LEU A 142 -5.49 6.32 -0.39
C LEU A 142 -5.14 6.43 -1.89
N CYS A 143 -3.85 6.40 -2.22
CA CYS A 143 -3.31 6.52 -3.56
C CYS A 143 -3.94 5.53 -4.54
N MET A 144 -3.98 4.25 -4.19
CA MET A 144 -4.58 3.21 -5.03
C MET A 144 -6.06 3.49 -5.40
N GLY A 145 -6.76 4.30 -4.60
CA GLY A 145 -8.15 4.72 -4.83
C GLY A 145 -8.31 5.91 -5.79
N MET A 146 -7.23 6.57 -6.22
CA MET A 146 -7.30 7.78 -7.07
C MET A 146 -7.74 7.49 -8.51
N THR A 147 -7.63 6.24 -8.96
CA THR A 147 -8.06 5.80 -10.29
C THR A 147 -9.28 4.89 -10.21
N ASP A 148 -9.97 4.71 -11.33
CA ASP A 148 -11.06 3.75 -11.44
C ASP A 148 -10.58 2.34 -11.85
N ALA A 149 -9.28 2.05 -11.66
CA ALA A 149 -8.72 0.73 -11.97
C ALA A 149 -9.48 -0.41 -11.30
N LYS A 150 -9.67 -1.50 -12.04
CA LYS A 150 -10.37 -2.69 -11.54
C LYS A 150 -9.50 -3.44 -10.53
N TYR A 151 -8.21 -3.58 -10.84
CA TYR A 151 -7.26 -4.34 -10.04
C TYR A 151 -6.37 -3.38 -9.26
N VAL A 152 -6.50 -3.35 -7.94
CA VAL A 152 -5.79 -2.38 -7.10
C VAL A 152 -5.16 -3.04 -5.89
N GLY A 153 -4.03 -2.51 -5.44
CA GLY A 153 -3.38 -2.97 -4.21
C GLY A 153 -2.30 -2.01 -3.75
N THR A 154 -2.16 -1.85 -2.43
CA THR A 154 -1.01 -1.20 -1.80
C THR A 154 -0.17 -2.28 -1.14
N THR A 155 1.09 -2.39 -1.56
CA THR A 155 2.03 -3.37 -1.00
C THR A 155 2.61 -2.83 0.30
N GLU A 156 2.95 -3.72 1.22
CA GLU A 156 3.54 -3.31 2.49
C GLU A 156 4.68 -4.29 2.82
N VAL A 157 5.91 -3.94 2.40
CA VAL A 157 7.12 -4.66 2.84
C VAL A 157 7.45 -4.28 4.28
N TYR A 158 8.13 -5.17 5.01
CA TYR A 158 8.61 -4.90 6.36
C TYR A 158 10.14 -5.02 6.40
N PRO A 159 10.88 -3.89 6.29
CA PRO A 159 12.33 -3.91 6.16
C PRO A 159 13.08 -4.18 7.47
N ASP A 160 12.44 -3.91 8.62
CA ASP A 160 13.09 -4.03 9.95
C ASP A 160 13.04 -5.46 10.52
N SER A 161 12.50 -6.44 9.78
CA SER A 161 12.54 -7.84 10.20
C SER A 161 13.98 -8.36 10.25
N PRO A 162 14.35 -9.19 11.24
CA PRO A 162 15.62 -9.92 11.20
C PRO A 162 15.71 -10.94 10.06
N LYS A 163 14.60 -11.18 9.33
CA LYS A 163 14.52 -12.08 8.17
C LYS A 163 14.56 -11.34 6.83
N SER A 164 14.49 -10.01 6.84
CA SER A 164 14.51 -9.17 5.64
C SER A 164 15.81 -8.37 5.52
N ASP A 165 16.05 -7.85 4.32
CA ASP A 165 17.10 -6.89 4.02
C ASP A 165 16.63 -5.98 2.88
N ALA A 166 17.44 -4.97 2.56
CA ALA A 166 17.08 -4.00 1.52
C ALA A 166 16.91 -4.65 0.13
N GLU A 167 17.65 -5.71 -0.17
CA GLU A 167 17.60 -6.38 -1.48
C GLU A 167 16.31 -7.18 -1.62
N ASN A 168 15.94 -7.98 -0.62
CA ASN A 168 14.68 -8.74 -0.67
C ASN A 168 13.44 -7.85 -0.56
N CYS A 169 13.51 -6.70 0.12
CA CYS A 169 12.41 -5.72 0.08
C CYS A 169 12.20 -5.19 -1.34
N ILE A 170 13.27 -4.83 -2.05
CA ILE A 170 13.18 -4.41 -3.45
C ILE A 170 12.66 -5.55 -4.33
N ALA A 171 13.18 -6.78 -4.15
CA ALA A 171 12.74 -7.94 -4.91
C ALA A 171 11.24 -8.24 -4.69
N ALA A 172 10.75 -8.15 -3.45
CA ALA A 172 9.34 -8.29 -3.12
C ALA A 172 8.47 -7.24 -3.82
N GLN A 173 8.91 -5.97 -3.86
CA GLN A 173 8.19 -4.94 -4.59
C GLN A 173 8.14 -5.23 -6.10
N VAL A 174 9.25 -5.66 -6.70
CA VAL A 174 9.27 -6.07 -8.11
C VAL A 174 8.34 -7.26 -8.34
N ALA A 175 8.43 -8.30 -7.50
CA ALA A 175 7.60 -9.49 -7.56
C ALA A 175 6.10 -9.18 -7.45
N SER A 176 5.73 -8.19 -6.64
CA SER A 176 4.33 -7.76 -6.54
C SER A 176 3.80 -7.19 -7.85
N VAL A 177 4.59 -6.38 -8.54
CA VAL A 177 4.22 -5.76 -9.82
C VAL A 177 4.24 -6.80 -10.94
N THR A 178 5.24 -7.67 -10.99
CA THR A 178 5.31 -8.72 -12.02
C THR A 178 4.23 -9.77 -11.84
N GLY A 179 3.96 -10.23 -10.60
CA GLY A 179 2.89 -11.17 -10.31
C GLY A 179 1.50 -10.62 -10.66
N ALA A 180 1.29 -9.32 -10.42
CA ALA A 180 0.09 -8.62 -10.87
C ALA A 180 -0.04 -8.62 -12.41
N LEU A 181 1.03 -8.28 -13.13
CA LEU A 181 1.02 -8.22 -14.60
C LEU A 181 0.86 -9.61 -15.24
N ASP A 182 1.54 -10.63 -14.72
CA ASP A 182 1.46 -12.01 -15.21
C ASP A 182 0.03 -12.56 -15.08
N TYR A 183 -0.66 -12.26 -13.97
CA TYR A 183 -2.07 -12.58 -13.82
C TYR A 183 -2.93 -11.95 -14.91
N LEU A 184 -2.75 -10.65 -15.17
CA LEU A 184 -3.55 -9.92 -16.16
C LEU A 184 -3.34 -10.45 -17.58
N ILE A 185 -2.08 -10.73 -17.95
CA ILE A 185 -1.73 -11.34 -19.24
C ILE A 185 -2.35 -12.73 -19.37
N GLY A 186 -2.33 -13.54 -18.30
CA GLY A 186 -2.92 -14.88 -18.28
C GLY A 186 -4.44 -14.90 -18.42
N VAL A 187 -5.14 -13.89 -17.87
CA VAL A 187 -6.60 -13.75 -17.99
C VAL A 187 -7.01 -13.31 -19.40
N ASP A 188 -6.27 -12.41 -20.04
CA ASP A 188 -6.56 -11.99 -21.42
C ASP A 188 -6.34 -13.14 -22.41
N GLY A 189 -5.33 -13.99 -22.19
CA GLY A 189 -5.04 -15.16 -23.04
C GLY A 189 -6.02 -16.33 -22.91
N SER A 190 -6.90 -16.33 -21.90
CA SER A 190 -7.95 -17.35 -21.72
C SER A 190 -9.31 -16.93 -22.30
N SER A 191 -9.36 -15.71 -22.88
CA SER A 191 -10.56 -15.11 -23.48
C SER A 191 -10.58 -15.16 -25.02
N SER A 192 -9.63 -15.86 -25.65
CA SER A 192 -9.49 -15.99 -27.12
C SER A 192 -9.67 -17.42 -27.61
#